data_AF-A0A7W7ZC55-F1
#
_entry.id   AF-A0A7W7ZC55-F1
#
_cell.length_a   1.000
_cell.length_b   1.000
_cell.length_c   1.000
_cell.angle_alpha   90.00
_cell.angle_beta   90.00
_cell.angle_gamma   90.00
#
_symmetry.space_group_name_H-M   'P 1'
#
loop_
_entity.id
_entity.type
_entity.pdbx_description
1 polymer ?
#
loop_
_entity_poly.entity_id
_entity_poly.type
_entity_poly.pdbx_seq_one_letter_code
_entity_poly.pdbx_strand_id
1 'polypeptide(L)' 'MRKGSYISIELNSATAVPEWAGQKVYVMEEDDAYLTDDGFKTFLPRQTEFYLVRP' A
#
# COMPACT_ATOMS: atom_id res chain seq x y z
N MET A 1 12.05 17.80 1.89
CA MET A 1 10.59 17.91 2.16
C MET A 1 10.37 18.91 3.29
N ARG A 2 9.15 19.45 3.45
CA ARG A 2 8.82 20.47 4.46
C ARG A 2 8.07 19.83 5.62
N LYS A 3 8.38 20.20 6.87
CA LYS A 3 7.63 19.71 8.04
C LYS A 3 6.12 19.97 7.85
N GLY A 4 5.29 18.99 8.17
CA GLY A 4 3.85 19.05 7.96
C GLY A 4 3.40 18.86 6.51
N SER A 5 4.30 18.57 5.57
CA SER A 5 3.89 18.16 4.22
C SER A 5 3.26 16.78 4.23
N TYR A 6 2.34 16.57 3.29
CA TYR A 6 1.70 15.29 3.03
C TYR A 6 2.28 14.63 1.78
N ILE A 7 2.25 13.31 1.75
CA ILE A 7 2.58 12.49 0.58
C ILE A 7 1.65 11.27 0.54
N SER A 8 1.32 10.81 -0.66
CA SER A 8 0.74 9.49 -0.87
C SER A 8 1.88 8.48 -1.09
N ILE A 9 1.92 7.43 -0.26
CA ILE A 9 2.84 6.31 -0.40
C ILE A 9 2.14 5.23 -1.21
N GLU A 10 2.46 5.17 -2.49
CA GLU A 10 1.87 4.22 -3.43
C GLU A 10 2.83 3.05 -3.69
N LEU A 11 2.50 1.88 -3.16
CA LEU A 11 3.25 0.65 -3.36
C LEU A 11 2.55 -0.22 -4.40
N ASN A 12 3.36 -0.86 -5.23
CA ASN A 12 2.90 -1.93 -6.10
C ASN A 12 3.77 -3.18 -5.92
N SER A 13 3.11 -4.32 -5.99
CA SER A 13 3.77 -5.61 -6.13
C SER A 13 3.11 -6.36 -7.26
N ALA A 14 3.89 -7.17 -7.96
CA ALA A 14 3.38 -7.99 -9.04
C ALA A 14 3.95 -9.39 -8.97
N THR A 15 3.09 -10.39 -9.09
CA THR A 15 3.47 -11.80 -9.06
C THR A 15 2.70 -12.59 -10.11
N ALA A 16 3.35 -13.54 -10.76
CA ALA A 16 2.65 -14.50 -11.61
C ALA A 16 2.03 -15.58 -10.72
N VAL A 17 0.75 -15.88 -10.92
CA VAL A 17 0.03 -16.93 -10.18
C VAL A 17 0.04 -18.21 -11.01
N PRO A 18 0.82 -19.24 -10.62
CA PRO A 18 0.96 -20.47 -11.41
C PRO A 18 -0.36 -21.19 -11.67
N GLU A 19 -1.25 -21.23 -10.68
CA GLU A 19 -2.57 -21.85 -10.73
C GLU A 19 -3.50 -21.19 -11.76
N TRP A 20 -3.18 -19.95 -12.16
CA TRP A 20 -3.94 -19.16 -13.13
C TRP A 20 -3.19 -19.06 -14.46
N ALA A 21 -2.54 -20.14 -14.89
CA ALA A 21 -1.75 -20.22 -16.12
C ALA A 21 -0.66 -19.13 -16.22
N GLY A 22 -0.11 -18.71 -15.07
CA GLY A 22 0.91 -17.67 -15.01
C GLY A 22 0.36 -16.24 -15.14
N GLN A 23 -0.94 -16.03 -14.94
CA GLN A 23 -1.52 -14.68 -14.92
C GLN A 23 -0.75 -13.79 -13.94
N LYS A 24 -0.28 -12.64 -14.43
CA LYS A 24 0.36 -11.64 -13.59
C LYS A 24 -0.71 -10.87 -12.81
N VAL A 25 -0.68 -11.01 -11.50
CA VAL A 25 -1.54 -10.29 -10.56
C VAL A 25 -0.76 -9.14 -9.96
N TYR A 26 -1.43 -7.99 -9.88
CA TYR A 26 -0.90 -6.78 -9.26
C TYR A 26 -1.66 -6.55 -7.96
N VAL A 27 -0.92 -6.28 -6.89
CA VAL A 27 -1.48 -5.79 -5.62
C VAL A 27 -0.95 -4.39 -5.42
N MET A 28 -1.88 -3.44 -5.39
CA MET A 28 -1.62 -2.02 -5.17
C MET A 28 -2.00 -1.69 -3.73
N GLU A 29 -1.20 -0.89 -3.06
CA GLU A 29 -1.53 -0.31 -1.78
C GLU A 29 -1.19 1.18 -1.82
N GLU A 30 -2.08 1.98 -1.28
CA GLU A 30 -1.89 3.41 -1.13
C GLU A 30 -2.21 3.80 0.32
N ASP A 31 -1.27 4.51 0.95
CA ASP A 31 -1.47 5.12 2.26
C ASP A 31 -0.97 6.56 2.26
N ASP A 32 -1.80 7.47 2.76
CA ASP A 32 -1.37 8.83 3.01
C ASP A 32 -0.49 8.91 4.27
N ALA A 33 0.55 9.75 4.19
CA ALA A 33 1.47 10.01 5.29
C ALA A 33 1.79 11.50 5.45
N TYR A 34 2.11 11.90 6.68
CA TYR A 34 2.53 13.26 7.02
C TYR A 34 3.92 13.28 7.64
N LEU A 35 4.72 14.30 7.28
CA LEU A 35 6.09 14.43 7.76
C LEU A 35 6.14 15.06 9.17
N THR A 36 6.60 14.26 10.14
CA THR A 36 6.89 14.69 11.52
C THR A 36 8.39 14.88 11.75
N ASP A 37 8.78 15.27 12.97
CA ASP A 37 10.20 15.35 13.33
C ASP A 37 10.90 13.98 13.37
N ASP A 38 10.14 12.90 13.57
CA ASP A 38 10.64 11.51 13.60
C ASP A 38 10.61 10.83 12.22
N GLY A 39 10.19 11.56 11.18
CA GLY A 39 9.92 11.01 9.84
C GLY A 39 8.43 10.90 9.52
N PHE A 40 8.11 10.12 8.49
CA PHE A 40 6.73 9.93 8.03
C PHE A 40 5.92 9.07 8.99
N LYS A 41 4.69 9.51 9.27
CA LYS A 41 3.66 8.73 9.98
C LYS A 41 2.43 8.61 9.10
N THR A 42 1.82 7.44 9.07
CA THR A 42 0.53 7.21 8.39
C THR A 42 -0.61 7.77 9.22
N PHE A 43 -1.73 8.12 8.57
CA PHE A 43 -2.93 8.60 9.28
C PHE A 43 -3.69 7.47 9.99
N LEU A 44 -3.60 6.25 9.47
CA LEU A 44 -4.21 5.03 10.00
C LEU A 44 -3.16 3.95 10.19
N PRO A 45 -3.43 2.90 10.99
CA PRO A 45 -2.59 1.71 11.01
C PRO A 45 -2.45 1.10 9.61
N ARG A 46 -1.27 0.55 9.33
CA ARG A 46 -0.98 -0.11 8.04
C ARG A 46 -1.95 -1.26 7.78
N GLN A 47 -2.36 -1.44 6.53
CA GLN A 47 -3.10 -2.62 6.11
C GLN A 47 -2.18 -3.85 6.18
N THR A 48 -2.51 -4.82 7.05
CA THR A 48 -1.73 -6.05 7.23
C THR A 48 -2.47 -7.30 6.80
N GLU A 49 -3.72 -7.17 6.37
CA GLU A 49 -4.61 -8.28 6.06
C GLU A 49 -5.41 -7.99 4.78
N PHE A 50 -5.81 -9.06 4.09
CA PHE A 50 -6.72 -8.99 2.95
C PHE A 50 -8.10 -9.46 3.37
N TYR A 51 -9.13 -8.71 2.98
CA TYR A 51 -10.51 -9.15 3.09
C TYR A 51 -10.97 -9.79 1.78
N LEU A 52 -11.38 -11.06 1.86
CA LEU A 52 -12.00 -11.74 0.73
C LEU A 52 -13.52 -11.52 0.76
N VAL A 53 -14.01 -10.68 -0.14
CA VAL A 53 -15.46 -10.47 -0.34
C VAL A 53 -15.98 -11.52 -1.33
N ARG A 54 -17.06 -12.21 -0.96
CA ARG A 54 -17.75 -13.18 -1.83
C ARG A 54 -19.04 -12.55 -2.35
N PRO A 55 -19.41 -12.82 -3.62
CA PRO A 55 -20.68 -12.34 -4.20
C PRO A 55 -21.89 -12.98 -3.53
#